data_AF-A0A2V7JD88-F1
#
_entry.id   AF-A0A2V7JD88-F1
#
_cell.length_a   1.000
_cell.length_b   1.000
_cell.length_c   1.000
_cell.angle_alpha   90.00
_cell.angle_beta   90.00
_cell.angle_gamma   90.00
#
_symmetry.space_group_name_H-M   'P 1'
#
loop_
_entity.id
_entity.type
_entity.pdbx_description
1 polymer ?
#
loop_
_entity_poly.entity_id
_entity_poly.type
_entity_poly.pdbx_seq_one_letter_code
_entity_poly.pdbx_strand_id
1 'polypeptide(L)'
;MTGESIVHKPPLGPSVITSLLLVVSQLNAQNAPSPDPRVGLRAGWWEAAQAAWNMRLVSTSRPPADFIPAEPGNFDYMNSDLAFTGHFVIQGNFQGFSVWDIADPARPQLVHAERCPEQQNDVSVYKNLLFLSGESQNGRVDCGAQGIQEQVSPQRFRGVRVLDISDLNHPRVLANVQTCRGSHTHTLVTDPKDTSAVYIYVSG
;
A
#
# COMPACT_ATOMS: atom_id res chain seq x y z
N MET A 1 7.82 -86.38 7.08
CA MET A 1 7.87 -85.25 6.11
C MET A 1 7.06 -84.15 6.77
N THR A 2 7.56 -83.01 7.26
CA THR A 2 8.75 -82.17 7.03
C THR A 2 8.82 -81.26 8.27
N GLY A 3 9.88 -81.24 9.08
CA GLY A 3 11.09 -80.44 8.85
C GLY A 3 11.00 -79.07 9.55
N GLU A 4 11.25 -79.01 10.86
CA GLU A 4 11.50 -77.75 11.59
C GLU A 4 12.86 -77.18 11.18
N SER A 5 12.87 -75.94 10.67
CA SER A 5 14.11 -75.26 10.27
C SER A 5 14.55 -74.30 11.36
N ILE A 6 15.66 -74.64 12.02
CA ILE A 6 16.40 -73.79 12.96
C ILE A 6 17.11 -72.70 12.14
N VAL A 7 16.76 -71.42 12.35
CA VAL A 7 17.46 -70.29 11.74
C VAL A 7 18.50 -69.75 12.71
N HIS A 8 19.77 -69.85 12.31
CA HIS A 8 20.92 -69.25 12.99
C HIS A 8 20.86 -67.71 12.95
N LYS A 9 21.02 -67.05 14.10
CA LYS A 9 21.23 -65.59 14.20
C LYS A 9 22.72 -65.27 13.98
N PRO A 10 23.09 -64.39 13.04
CA PRO A 10 24.48 -63.95 12.89
C PRO A 10 24.87 -62.94 14.00
N PRO A 11 26.17 -62.79 14.32
CA PRO A 11 26.63 -61.90 15.37
C PRO A 11 26.52 -60.42 14.95
N LEU A 12 26.14 -59.58 15.91
CA LEU A 12 26.07 -58.12 15.79
C LEU A 12 27.48 -57.54 15.63
N GLY A 13 27.78 -57.00 14.44
CA GLY A 13 28.95 -56.13 14.22
C GLY A 13 28.71 -54.72 14.80
N PRO A 14 29.78 -53.95 15.08
CA PRO A 14 29.66 -52.64 15.71
C PRO A 14 29.01 -51.63 14.75
N SER A 15 27.85 -51.09 15.15
CA SER A 15 27.18 -49.99 14.46
C SER A 15 28.02 -48.72 14.60
N VAL A 16 28.69 -48.32 13.52
CA VAL A 16 29.32 -47.00 13.42
C VAL A 16 28.21 -45.97 13.20
N ILE A 17 27.88 -45.21 14.24
CA ILE A 17 27.01 -44.04 14.12
C ILE A 17 27.82 -42.94 13.43
N THR A 18 27.59 -42.77 12.12
CA THR A 18 28.16 -41.65 11.38
C THR A 18 27.31 -40.41 11.68
N SER A 19 27.80 -39.53 12.56
CA SER A 19 27.19 -38.23 12.81
C SER A 19 27.23 -37.39 11.52
N LEU A 20 26.09 -37.23 10.87
CA LEU A 20 25.94 -36.33 9.74
C LEU A 20 25.98 -34.88 10.26
N LEU A 21 27.13 -34.22 10.16
CA LEU A 21 27.25 -32.78 10.35
C LEU A 21 26.51 -32.09 9.19
N LEU A 22 25.29 -31.62 9.47
CA LEU A 22 24.60 -30.65 8.62
C LEU A 22 25.42 -29.36 8.60
N VAL A 23 26.22 -29.17 7.56
CA VAL A 23 26.82 -27.88 7.24
C VAL A 23 25.68 -26.96 6.81
N VAL A 24 25.15 -26.20 7.77
CA VAL A 24 24.22 -25.10 7.48
C VAL A 24 25.02 -24.08 6.69
N SER A 25 24.82 -24.03 5.38
CA SER A 25 25.35 -22.96 4.54
C SER A 25 24.85 -21.65 5.14
N GLN A 26 25.74 -20.78 5.61
CA GLN A 26 25.34 -19.46 6.07
C GLN A 26 24.61 -18.78 4.91
N LEU A 27 23.34 -18.47 5.11
CA LEU A 27 22.49 -17.80 4.13
C LEU A 27 23.08 -16.40 3.89
N ASN A 28 23.78 -16.20 2.78
CA ASN A 28 24.30 -14.88 2.36
C ASN A 28 23.22 -13.78 2.31
N ALA A 29 21.93 -14.14 2.32
CA ALA A 29 20.80 -13.21 2.39
C ALA A 29 20.70 -12.45 3.73
N GLN A 30 21.30 -12.92 4.83
CA GLN A 30 21.19 -12.26 6.14
C GLN A 30 22.30 -11.25 6.42
N ASN A 31 23.40 -11.27 5.66
CA ASN A 31 24.53 -10.39 5.89
C ASN A 31 24.38 -9.09 5.09
N ALA A 32 24.43 -7.95 5.77
CA ALA A 32 24.39 -6.65 5.13
C ALA A 32 25.58 -6.52 4.15
N PRO A 33 25.37 -5.97 2.93
CA PRO A 33 26.45 -5.77 1.99
C PRO A 33 27.54 -4.85 2.57
N SER A 34 28.81 -5.23 2.35
CA SER A 34 29.98 -4.46 2.75
C SER A 34 30.95 -4.37 1.57
N PRO A 35 31.32 -3.15 1.10
CA PRO A 35 30.93 -1.84 1.63
C PRO A 35 29.44 -1.51 1.41
N ASP A 36 28.92 -0.54 2.17
CA ASP A 36 27.51 -0.12 2.07
C ASP A 36 27.20 0.45 0.68
N PRO A 37 26.32 -0.20 -0.12
CA PRO A 37 26.03 0.18 -1.50
C PRO A 37 25.27 1.51 -1.61
N ARG A 38 24.83 2.09 -0.50
CA ARG A 38 24.18 3.42 -0.46
C ARG A 38 25.19 4.57 -0.54
N VAL A 39 26.46 4.33 -0.22
CA VAL A 39 27.50 5.36 -0.23
C VAL A 39 27.87 5.71 -1.68
N GLY A 40 27.78 7.00 -2.04
CA GLY A 40 28.15 7.49 -3.36
C GLY A 40 27.06 7.41 -4.44
N LEU A 41 25.81 7.08 -4.07
CA LEU A 41 24.68 7.12 -5.01
C LEU A 41 24.48 8.53 -5.59
N ARG A 42 24.35 8.62 -6.90
CA ARG A 42 24.05 9.87 -7.62
C ARG A 42 22.60 10.29 -7.38
N ALA A 43 22.39 11.57 -7.10
CA ALA A 43 21.06 12.17 -7.02
C ALA A 43 20.36 12.23 -8.40
N GLY A 44 19.04 12.37 -8.38
CA GLY A 44 18.21 12.58 -9.57
C GLY A 44 16.74 12.65 -9.20
N TRP A 45 15.93 13.33 -10.00
CA TRP A 45 14.48 13.36 -9.77
C TRP A 45 13.82 12.09 -10.31
N TRP A 46 14.18 11.67 -11.52
CA TRP A 46 13.65 10.46 -12.17
C TRP A 46 14.69 9.35 -12.34
N GLU A 47 15.98 9.70 -12.35
CA GLU A 47 17.09 8.75 -12.55
C GLU A 47 18.10 8.74 -11.39
N ALA A 48 17.62 8.86 -10.16
CA ALA A 48 18.45 8.65 -8.97
C ALA A 48 19.07 7.24 -9.00
N ALA A 49 20.34 7.13 -8.58
CA ALA A 49 20.96 5.83 -8.41
C ALA A 49 20.30 5.09 -7.24
N GLN A 50 20.15 3.77 -7.37
CA GLN A 50 19.43 2.93 -6.41
C GLN A 50 20.35 1.86 -5.84
N ALA A 51 20.12 1.50 -4.59
CA ALA A 51 20.67 0.31 -3.96
C ALA A 51 19.54 -0.49 -3.33
N ALA A 52 19.54 -1.80 -3.51
CA ALA A 52 18.57 -2.70 -2.92
C ALA A 52 19.28 -3.92 -2.33
N TRP A 53 18.78 -4.41 -1.20
CA TRP A 53 19.22 -5.64 -0.57
C TRP A 53 17.99 -6.41 -0.11
N ASN A 54 17.92 -7.71 -0.43
CA ASN A 54 16.77 -8.59 -0.18
C ASN A 54 15.44 -8.14 -0.80
N MET A 55 15.46 -7.10 -1.63
CA MET A 55 14.31 -6.57 -2.36
C MET A 55 14.70 -6.43 -3.83
N ARG A 56 13.72 -6.63 -4.72
CA ARG A 56 13.87 -6.36 -6.15
C ARG A 56 12.86 -5.29 -6.54
N LEU A 57 13.35 -4.17 -7.06
CA LEU A 57 12.49 -3.20 -7.73
C LEU A 57 11.88 -3.87 -8.97
N VAL A 58 10.56 -3.90 -9.04
CA VAL A 58 9.82 -4.52 -10.15
C VAL A 58 9.44 -3.48 -11.21
N SER A 59 9.04 -2.28 -10.78
CA SER A 59 8.71 -1.17 -11.67
C SER A 59 8.89 0.18 -10.97
N THR A 60 9.18 1.23 -11.75
CA THR A 60 9.07 2.64 -11.35
C THR A 60 8.13 3.35 -12.32
N SER A 61 6.83 3.29 -12.03
CA SER A 61 5.82 4.02 -12.80
C SER A 61 5.83 5.50 -12.39
N ARG A 62 5.78 6.41 -13.37
CA ARG A 62 5.66 7.84 -13.09
C ARG A 62 4.25 8.14 -12.56
N PRO A 63 4.09 9.08 -11.60
CA PRO A 63 2.77 9.56 -11.20
C PRO A 63 2.00 10.16 -12.39
N PRO A 64 0.67 10.27 -12.31
CA PRO A 64 -0.12 11.02 -13.29
C PRO A 64 0.34 12.48 -13.34
N ALA A 65 0.21 13.12 -14.49
CA ALA A 65 0.70 14.50 -14.69
C ALA A 65 0.14 15.48 -13.65
N ASP A 66 -1.13 15.33 -13.27
CA ASP A 66 -1.80 16.19 -12.28
C ASP A 66 -1.19 16.09 -10.87
N PHE A 67 -0.43 15.02 -10.58
CA PHE A 67 0.24 14.78 -9.31
C PHE A 67 1.76 14.96 -9.37
N ILE A 68 2.28 15.50 -10.48
CA ILE A 68 3.68 15.91 -10.60
C ILE A 68 3.77 17.39 -10.25
N PRO A 69 4.44 17.78 -9.16
CA PRO A 69 4.61 19.18 -8.82
C PRO A 69 5.54 19.88 -9.81
N ALA A 70 5.36 21.19 -9.97
CA ALA A 70 6.28 22.03 -10.76
C ALA A 70 7.72 22.00 -10.19
N GLU A 71 7.85 21.93 -8.87
CA GLU A 71 9.12 21.85 -8.15
C GLU A 71 9.19 20.55 -7.34
N PRO A 72 10.29 19.79 -7.42
CA PRO A 72 10.48 18.59 -6.60
C PRO A 72 10.39 18.91 -5.11
N GLY A 73 9.68 18.07 -4.35
CA GLY A 73 9.57 18.22 -2.90
C GLY A 73 8.44 19.14 -2.42
N ASN A 74 7.56 19.62 -3.32
CA ASN A 74 6.35 20.31 -2.90
C ASN A 74 5.46 19.38 -2.06
N PHE A 75 5.24 19.77 -0.80
CA PHE A 75 4.48 19.01 0.20
C PHE A 75 3.01 18.80 -0.20
N ASP A 76 2.42 19.73 -0.97
CA ASP A 76 1.02 19.65 -1.40
C ASP A 76 0.74 18.51 -2.39
N TYR A 77 1.79 17.84 -2.89
CA TYR A 77 1.71 16.72 -3.85
C TYR A 77 2.21 15.41 -3.24
N MET A 78 2.36 15.34 -1.92
CA MET A 78 2.76 14.10 -1.26
C MET A 78 1.74 13.01 -1.50
N ASN A 79 2.25 11.81 -1.79
CA ASN A 79 1.45 10.60 -1.76
C ASN A 79 1.23 10.20 -0.31
N SER A 80 0.05 9.66 -0.04
CA SER A 80 -0.34 9.16 1.28
C SER A 80 -0.43 7.63 1.26
N ASP A 81 -1.63 7.11 1.49
CA ASP A 81 -1.89 5.68 1.65
C ASP A 81 -2.15 4.95 0.33
N LEU A 82 -2.12 3.62 0.43
CA LEU A 82 -2.50 2.69 -0.63
C LEU A 82 -3.63 1.78 -0.13
N ALA A 83 -4.66 1.61 -0.97
CA ALA A 83 -5.70 0.62 -0.78
C ALA A 83 -5.79 -0.32 -1.98
N PHE A 84 -6.17 -1.58 -1.76
CA PHE A 84 -6.19 -2.59 -2.80
C PHE A 84 -7.61 -3.13 -3.00
N THR A 85 -7.98 -3.37 -4.27
CA THR A 85 -9.22 -4.06 -4.63
C THR A 85 -9.00 -4.90 -5.88
N GLY A 86 -9.14 -6.23 -5.77
CA GLY A 86 -8.75 -7.14 -6.84
C GLY A 86 -7.28 -6.97 -7.24
N HIS A 87 -7.03 -6.68 -8.51
CA HIS A 87 -5.71 -6.39 -9.07
C HIS A 87 -5.47 -4.88 -9.27
N PHE A 88 -6.25 -4.02 -8.59
CA PHE A 88 -6.06 -2.58 -8.62
C PHE A 88 -5.45 -2.08 -7.31
N VAL A 89 -4.61 -1.05 -7.41
CA VAL A 89 -4.18 -0.24 -6.27
C VAL A 89 -4.71 1.18 -6.44
N ILE A 90 -5.34 1.69 -5.38
CA ILE A 90 -5.76 3.07 -5.25
C ILE A 90 -4.72 3.76 -4.39
N GLN A 91 -4.13 4.84 -4.91
CA GLN A 91 -3.08 5.58 -4.24
C GLN A 91 -3.56 7.00 -3.95
N GLY A 92 -3.59 7.34 -2.67
CA GLY A 92 -3.91 8.68 -2.18
C GLY A 92 -2.78 9.68 -2.47
N ASN A 93 -3.16 10.92 -2.69
CA ASN A 93 -2.27 12.06 -2.87
C ASN A 93 -2.93 13.32 -2.30
N PHE A 94 -2.17 14.28 -1.79
CA PHE A 94 -2.77 15.51 -1.26
C PHE A 94 -3.50 16.37 -2.32
N GLN A 95 -3.33 16.05 -3.61
CA GLN A 95 -4.12 16.59 -4.72
C GLN A 95 -5.29 15.70 -5.18
N GLY A 96 -5.50 14.52 -4.61
CA GLY A 96 -6.60 13.61 -4.95
C GLY A 96 -6.24 12.14 -4.79
N PHE A 97 -6.54 11.32 -5.80
CA PHE A 97 -6.12 9.92 -5.82
C PHE A 97 -5.95 9.39 -7.24
N SER A 98 -5.19 8.30 -7.38
CA SER A 98 -5.02 7.57 -8.63
C SER A 98 -5.41 6.11 -8.46
N VAL A 99 -5.89 5.49 -9.53
CA VAL A 99 -6.20 4.06 -9.61
C VAL A 99 -5.28 3.44 -10.65
N TRP A 100 -4.56 2.40 -10.26
CA TRP A 100 -3.63 1.67 -11.11
C TRP A 100 -4.07 0.22 -11.24
N ASP A 101 -4.10 -0.28 -12.47
CA ASP A 101 -4.14 -1.71 -12.76
C ASP A 101 -2.72 -2.28 -12.56
N ILE A 102 -2.60 -3.23 -11.63
CA ILE A 102 -1.37 -3.95 -11.31
C ILE A 102 -1.47 -5.45 -11.61
N ALA A 103 -2.32 -5.87 -12.55
CA ALA A 103 -2.40 -7.24 -13.03
C ALA A 103 -1.05 -7.74 -13.57
N ASP A 104 -0.29 -6.85 -14.24
CA ASP A 104 1.14 -7.01 -14.48
C ASP A 104 1.93 -6.01 -13.60
N PRO A 105 2.51 -6.46 -12.47
CA PRO A 105 3.22 -5.56 -11.55
C PRO A 105 4.52 -5.00 -12.14
N ALA A 106 5.06 -5.61 -13.22
CA ALA A 106 6.19 -5.05 -13.96
C ALA A 106 5.78 -3.90 -14.88
N ARG A 107 4.48 -3.76 -15.17
CA ARG A 107 3.92 -2.73 -16.05
C ARG A 107 2.57 -2.19 -15.51
N PRO A 108 2.55 -1.52 -14.34
CA PRO A 108 1.33 -0.89 -13.84
C PRO A 108 0.76 0.11 -14.85
N GLN A 109 -0.57 0.09 -15.03
CA GLN A 109 -1.27 0.99 -15.96
C GLN A 109 -2.20 1.93 -15.19
N LEU A 110 -2.17 3.21 -15.52
CA LEU A 110 -3.10 4.18 -14.94
C LEU A 110 -4.50 3.93 -15.50
N VAL A 111 -5.47 3.73 -14.61
CA VAL A 111 -6.90 3.56 -14.94
C VAL A 111 -7.62 4.88 -14.81
N HIS A 112 -7.44 5.54 -13.66
CA HIS A 112 -8.09 6.80 -13.32
C HIS A 112 -7.17 7.69 -12.50
N ALA A 113 -7.30 8.99 -12.65
CA ALA A 113 -6.72 9.97 -11.74
C ALA A 113 -7.78 11.04 -11.48
N GLU A 114 -8.14 11.21 -10.21
CA GLU A 114 -9.12 12.20 -9.79
C GLU A 114 -8.39 13.31 -9.05
N ARG A 115 -8.41 14.52 -9.61
CA ARG A 115 -7.94 15.69 -8.88
C ARG A 115 -9.03 16.15 -7.93
N CYS A 116 -8.79 15.95 -6.64
CA CYS A 116 -9.66 16.41 -5.57
C CYS A 116 -8.78 16.87 -4.40
N PRO A 117 -8.31 18.14 -4.42
CA PRO A 117 -7.34 18.62 -3.45
C PRO A 117 -7.88 18.53 -2.03
N GLU A 118 -7.14 17.80 -1.21
CA GLU A 118 -7.35 17.69 0.21
C GLU A 118 -6.09 17.09 0.83
N GLN A 119 -5.51 17.75 1.82
CA GLN A 119 -4.38 17.14 2.53
C GLN A 119 -4.87 15.88 3.25
N GLN A 120 -3.97 14.92 3.41
CA GLN A 120 -4.25 13.52 3.75
C GLN A 120 -4.67 12.66 2.56
N ASN A 121 -5.96 12.69 2.19
CA ASN A 121 -6.51 11.75 1.21
C ASN A 121 -6.10 10.29 1.48
N ASP A 122 -5.94 9.91 2.76
CA ASP A 122 -5.65 8.53 3.15
C ASP A 122 -6.83 7.65 2.73
N VAL A 123 -6.52 6.52 2.07
CA VAL A 123 -7.52 5.69 1.40
C VAL A 123 -7.75 4.36 2.11
N SER A 124 -9.01 3.97 2.26
CA SER A 124 -9.40 2.58 2.54
C SER A 124 -10.50 2.14 1.60
N VAL A 125 -10.55 0.85 1.28
CA VAL A 125 -11.59 0.25 0.43
C VAL A 125 -12.38 -0.78 1.21
N TYR A 126 -13.70 -0.75 1.08
CA TYR A 126 -14.59 -1.84 1.48
C TYR A 126 -15.62 -2.11 0.40
N LYS A 127 -15.52 -3.28 -0.24
CA LYS A 127 -16.31 -3.65 -1.42
C LYS A 127 -16.18 -2.56 -2.50
N ASN A 128 -17.29 -1.93 -2.88
CA ASN A 128 -17.33 -0.88 -3.89
C ASN A 128 -17.28 0.53 -3.28
N LEU A 129 -16.89 0.65 -2.01
CA LEU A 129 -16.76 1.93 -1.32
C LEU A 129 -15.29 2.28 -1.13
N LEU A 130 -14.94 3.50 -1.51
CA LEU A 130 -13.66 4.13 -1.19
C LEU A 130 -13.89 5.22 -0.15
N PHE A 131 -13.06 5.21 0.88
CA PHE A 131 -13.06 6.20 1.96
C PHE A 131 -11.80 7.03 1.85
N LEU A 132 -11.92 8.36 1.89
CA LEU A 132 -10.79 9.29 1.88
C LEU A 132 -10.84 10.20 3.11
N SER A 133 -9.74 10.27 3.85
CA SER A 133 -9.57 11.23 4.94
C SER A 133 -9.33 12.65 4.44
N GLY A 134 -9.83 13.63 5.18
CA GLY A 134 -9.48 15.04 4.99
C GLY A 134 -9.64 15.87 6.26
N GLU A 135 -8.69 16.73 6.53
CA GLU A 135 -8.67 17.66 7.66
C GLU A 135 -8.19 19.07 7.34
N SER A 136 -7.76 19.29 6.11
CA SER A 136 -7.09 20.50 5.65
C SER A 136 -8.05 21.69 5.57
N GLN A 137 -7.48 22.86 5.30
CA GLN A 137 -8.23 24.08 5.01
C GLN A 137 -8.38 24.38 3.52
N ASN A 138 -7.91 23.54 2.60
CA ASN A 138 -8.14 23.76 1.16
C ASN A 138 -9.14 22.77 0.56
N GLY A 139 -9.51 21.71 1.29
CA GLY A 139 -10.55 20.76 0.91
C GLY A 139 -11.91 21.39 0.65
N ARG A 140 -12.50 20.98 -0.47
CA ARG A 140 -13.87 21.36 -0.85
C ARG A 140 -14.80 20.18 -1.02
N VAL A 141 -16.07 20.36 -0.66
CA VAL A 141 -17.12 19.33 -0.80
C VAL A 141 -17.36 18.90 -2.24
N ASP A 142 -17.07 19.79 -3.20
CA ASP A 142 -17.20 19.60 -4.66
C ASP A 142 -15.87 19.25 -5.35
N CYS A 143 -14.80 18.96 -4.60
CA CYS A 143 -13.45 18.68 -5.13
C CYS A 143 -12.80 19.83 -5.92
N GLY A 144 -13.35 21.05 -5.88
CA GLY A 144 -12.77 22.19 -6.61
C GLY A 144 -11.39 22.60 -6.08
N ALA A 145 -10.47 22.95 -7.00
CA ALA A 145 -9.08 23.30 -6.68
C ALA A 145 -8.86 24.75 -6.22
N GLN A 146 -9.90 25.58 -6.22
CA GLN A 146 -9.83 27.00 -5.83
C GLN A 146 -9.61 27.25 -4.34
N GLY A 147 -9.70 26.22 -3.50
CA GLY A 147 -9.60 26.34 -2.04
C GLY A 147 -10.76 27.16 -1.44
N ILE A 148 -10.60 27.55 -0.16
CA ILE A 148 -11.59 28.35 0.59
C ILE A 148 -10.87 29.34 1.50
N GLN A 149 -11.14 30.63 1.29
CA GLN A 149 -10.52 31.72 2.04
C GLN A 149 -11.25 32.05 3.35
N GLU A 150 -12.56 31.82 3.38
CA GLU A 150 -13.39 32.11 4.55
C GLU A 150 -13.07 31.15 5.69
N GLN A 151 -12.97 31.68 6.91
CA GLN A 151 -12.72 30.87 8.12
C GLN A 151 -13.79 29.79 8.33
N VAL A 152 -15.05 30.10 8.01
CA VAL A 152 -16.19 29.18 8.09
C VAL A 152 -16.90 29.19 6.75
N SER A 153 -17.01 28.03 6.11
CA SER A 153 -17.69 27.89 4.82
C SER A 153 -18.38 26.53 4.72
N PRO A 154 -19.64 26.49 4.24
CA PRO A 154 -20.33 25.23 3.96
C PRO A 154 -19.72 24.47 2.76
N GLN A 155 -18.89 25.14 1.95
CA GLN A 155 -18.18 24.51 0.84
C GLN A 155 -16.96 23.71 1.32
N ARG A 156 -16.56 23.86 2.59
CA ARG A 156 -15.37 23.23 3.18
C ARG A 156 -15.59 21.76 3.44
N PHE A 157 -14.64 20.95 3.02
CA PHE A 157 -14.59 19.54 3.35
C PHE A 157 -13.57 19.26 4.43
N ARG A 158 -14.01 18.67 5.56
CA ARG A 158 -13.18 18.12 6.64
C ARG A 158 -13.90 16.93 7.27
N GLY A 159 -13.36 15.73 7.08
CA GLY A 159 -13.88 14.50 7.65
C GLY A 159 -13.55 13.30 6.77
N VAL A 160 -14.55 12.47 6.49
CA VAL A 160 -14.40 11.30 5.62
C VAL A 160 -15.28 11.44 4.39
N ARG A 161 -14.67 11.36 3.22
CA ARG A 161 -15.37 11.34 1.94
C ARG A 161 -15.60 9.89 1.54
N VAL A 162 -16.81 9.58 1.08
CA VAL A 162 -17.21 8.24 0.65
C VAL A 162 -17.54 8.28 -0.84
N LEU A 163 -16.83 7.48 -1.62
CA LEU A 163 -17.04 7.30 -3.06
C LEU A 163 -17.57 5.90 -3.35
N ASP A 164 -18.46 5.82 -4.32
CA ASP A 164 -18.77 4.60 -5.06
C ASP A 164 -17.69 4.40 -6.12
N ILE A 165 -17.03 3.24 -6.06
CA ILE A 165 -15.99 2.80 -6.99
C ILE A 165 -16.40 1.52 -7.72
N SER A 166 -17.71 1.29 -7.90
CA SER A 166 -18.22 0.17 -8.72
C SER A 166 -17.73 0.24 -10.17
N ASP A 167 -17.51 1.45 -10.70
CA ASP A 167 -16.74 1.72 -11.91
C ASP A 167 -15.51 2.55 -11.54
N LEU A 168 -14.33 1.94 -11.62
CA LEU A 168 -13.06 2.58 -11.25
C LEU A 168 -12.64 3.71 -12.20
N ASN A 169 -13.19 3.77 -13.42
CA ASN A 169 -12.96 4.88 -14.35
C ASN A 169 -13.85 6.09 -14.08
N HIS A 170 -14.94 5.90 -13.31
CA HIS A 170 -15.88 6.97 -12.99
C HIS A 170 -16.32 6.91 -11.51
N PRO A 171 -15.38 7.10 -10.54
CA PRO A 171 -15.74 7.16 -9.13
C PRO A 171 -16.76 8.27 -8.85
N ARG A 172 -17.74 7.99 -7.98
CA ARG A 172 -18.82 8.94 -7.68
C ARG A 172 -18.91 9.23 -6.19
N VAL A 173 -18.85 10.50 -5.82
CA VAL A 173 -19.06 10.92 -4.43
C VAL A 173 -20.47 10.54 -3.98
N LEU A 174 -20.56 9.75 -2.91
CA LEU A 174 -21.82 9.40 -2.25
C LEU A 174 -22.11 10.33 -1.08
N ALA A 175 -21.08 10.63 -0.29
CA ALA A 175 -21.23 11.42 0.92
C ALA A 175 -19.91 12.10 1.32
N ASN A 176 -20.06 13.23 2.00
CA ASN A 176 -19.00 13.89 2.75
C ASN A 176 -19.43 13.90 4.22
N VAL A 177 -18.89 12.97 5.02
CA VAL A 177 -19.16 12.89 6.46
C VAL A 177 -18.24 13.87 7.18
N GLN A 178 -18.78 15.03 7.53
CA GLN A 178 -18.02 16.11 8.14
C GLN A 178 -17.81 15.85 9.63
N THR A 179 -16.60 16.13 10.12
CA THR A 179 -16.25 16.07 11.54
C THR A 179 -15.68 17.43 11.98
N CYS A 180 -15.78 17.75 13.28
CA CYS A 180 -15.35 19.06 13.79
C CYS A 180 -13.85 19.36 13.54
N ARG A 181 -13.00 18.32 13.54
CA ARG A 181 -11.55 18.42 13.36
C ARG A 181 -11.04 17.79 12.07
N GLY A 182 -11.92 17.27 11.22
CA GLY A 182 -11.52 16.50 10.05
C GLY A 182 -11.06 15.09 10.40
N SER A 183 -10.34 14.49 9.47
CA SER A 183 -9.68 13.19 9.59
C SER A 183 -8.27 13.34 9.03
N HIS A 184 -7.26 13.24 9.90
CA HIS A 184 -5.87 13.07 9.51
C HIS A 184 -5.71 11.73 8.80
N THR A 185 -6.06 10.66 9.51
CA THR A 185 -6.11 9.30 8.98
C THR A 185 -7.42 8.66 9.40
N HIS A 186 -7.70 7.46 8.90
CA HIS A 186 -8.79 6.64 9.41
C HIS A 186 -8.46 5.15 9.41
N THR A 187 -9.12 4.41 10.30
CA THR A 187 -9.07 2.95 10.33
C THR A 187 -10.44 2.38 9.94
N LEU A 188 -10.45 1.54 8.91
CA LEU A 188 -11.62 0.78 8.52
C LEU A 188 -11.71 -0.53 9.34
N VAL A 189 -12.85 -0.76 9.98
CA VAL A 189 -13.09 -1.95 10.82
C VAL A 189 -14.39 -2.61 10.42
N THR A 190 -14.33 -3.92 10.18
CA THR A 190 -15.49 -4.77 9.90
C THR A 190 -15.81 -5.64 11.11
N ASP A 191 -17.09 -5.83 11.42
CA ASP A 191 -17.52 -6.83 12.41
C ASP A 191 -17.76 -8.19 11.70
N PRO A 192 -17.06 -9.28 12.05
CA PRO A 192 -17.32 -10.60 11.49
C PRO A 192 -18.74 -11.12 11.75
N LYS A 193 -19.43 -10.61 12.77
CA LYS A 193 -20.79 -11.02 13.16
C LYS A 193 -21.88 -10.12 12.59
N ASP A 194 -21.53 -8.92 12.13
CA ASP A 194 -22.45 -7.98 11.50
C ASP A 194 -21.85 -7.45 10.19
N THR A 195 -22.33 -8.01 9.09
CA THR A 195 -21.91 -7.62 7.74
C THR A 195 -22.76 -6.51 7.14
N SER A 196 -23.75 -5.99 7.89
CA SER A 196 -24.61 -4.89 7.45
C SER A 196 -23.96 -3.51 7.64
N ALA A 197 -22.92 -3.42 8.47
CA ALA A 197 -22.20 -2.20 8.78
C ALA A 197 -20.69 -2.34 8.56
N VAL A 198 -20.05 -1.21 8.30
CA VAL A 198 -18.60 -1.03 8.36
C VAL A 198 -18.34 0.22 9.19
N TYR A 199 -17.32 0.17 10.05
CA TYR A 199 -16.97 1.26 10.97
C TYR A 199 -15.72 1.97 10.46
N ILE A 200 -15.76 3.31 10.53
CA ILE A 200 -14.61 4.16 10.22
C ILE A 200 -14.23 4.92 11.49
N TYR A 201 -13.04 4.64 12.01
CA TYR A 201 -12.48 5.33 13.18
C TYR A 201 -11.54 6.43 12.69
N VAL A 202 -11.91 7.67 12.93
CA VAL A 202 -11.14 8.84 12.52
C VAL A 202 -10.06 9.18 13.55
N SER A 203 -8.85 9.43 13.08
CA SER A 203 -7.77 10.09 13.82
C SER A 203 -7.57 11.50 13.26
N GLY A 204 -7.41 12.51 14.11
CA GLY A 204 -7.31 13.93 13.72
C GLY A 204 -6.73 14.78 14.84
#